data_AF-A0A6L8U066-F1
#
_entry.id   AF-A0A6L8U066-F1
#
_cell.length_a   1.000
_cell.length_b   1.000
_cell.length_c   1.000
_cell.angle_alpha   90.00
_cell.angle_beta   90.00
_cell.angle_gamma   90.00
#
_symmetry.space_group_name_H-M   'P 1'
#
loop_
_entity.id
_entity.type
_entity.pdbx_description
1 polymer ?
#
loop_
_entity_poly.entity_id
_entity_poly.type
_entity_poly.pdbx_seq_one_letter_code
_entity_poly.pdbx_strand_id
1 'polypeptide(L)'
;MKKLFVLLISVGFLFSLTASAQSSAWYQTPEGQVSCKKINDQGDRLRVVLDNGEKKNIPAASVSSYFIDDKLFVKKELFTDGVKQEQFMEFLKTRDDMSLFLFSDKGSYRYLVYKGDELFVEVLEGNRDEFMRFFHMN
;
A
#
# COMPACT_ATOMS: atom_id res chain seq x y z
N MET A 1 21.87 -52.97 -11.95
CA MET A 1 20.87 -51.96 -11.53
C MET A 1 21.35 -50.59 -11.97
N LYS A 2 20.69 -50.03 -12.99
CA LYS A 2 19.99 -48.73 -12.99
C LYS A 2 20.87 -47.50 -13.26
N LYS A 3 21.13 -47.33 -14.57
CA LYS A 3 21.11 -46.09 -15.38
C LYS A 3 21.41 -44.77 -14.65
N LEU A 4 22.59 -44.21 -14.91
CA LEU A 4 22.86 -42.77 -14.85
C LEU A 4 21.84 -42.06 -15.77
N PHE A 5 20.88 -41.35 -15.17
CA PHE A 5 20.04 -40.42 -15.92
C PHE A 5 20.67 -39.04 -15.85
N VAL A 6 21.31 -38.66 -16.95
CA VAL A 6 21.61 -37.28 -17.29
C VAL A 6 20.27 -36.59 -17.51
N LEU A 7 19.93 -35.59 -16.69
CA LEU A 7 18.79 -34.72 -16.95
C LEU A 7 19.30 -33.35 -17.45
N LEU A 8 19.64 -33.32 -18.73
CA LEU A 8 19.63 -32.11 -19.54
C LEU A 8 18.16 -31.72 -19.73
N ILE A 9 17.70 -30.69 -19.02
CA ILE A 9 16.50 -29.96 -19.41
C ILE A 9 16.92 -28.51 -19.65
N SER A 10 17.36 -28.28 -20.87
CA SER A 10 17.20 -27.01 -21.56
C SER A 10 15.70 -26.77 -21.75
N VAL A 11 15.09 -25.96 -20.89
CA VAL A 11 13.97 -25.13 -21.33
C VAL A 11 14.51 -23.70 -21.42
N GLY A 12 15.04 -23.39 -22.60
CA GLY A 12 14.99 -22.03 -23.10
C GLY A 12 13.51 -21.69 -23.29
N PHE A 13 12.88 -21.17 -22.24
CA PHE A 13 11.61 -20.49 -22.36
C PHE A 13 11.94 -19.02 -22.58
N LEU A 14 11.99 -18.66 -23.85
CA LEU A 14 11.62 -17.36 -24.41
C LEU A 14 11.47 -16.25 -23.36
N PHE A 15 12.53 -15.45 -23.16
CA PHE A 15 12.39 -14.05 -22.73
C PHE A 15 11.78 -13.24 -23.88
N SER A 16 10.60 -13.64 -24.31
CA SER A 16 9.70 -12.91 -25.19
C SER A 16 8.40 -12.67 -24.44
N LEU A 17 8.50 -12.33 -23.17
CA LEU A 17 7.47 -11.52 -22.54
C LEU A 17 7.86 -10.09 -22.84
N THR A 18 7.24 -9.58 -23.89
CA THR A 18 6.90 -8.18 -24.04
C THR A 18 6.82 -7.52 -22.67
N ALA A 19 7.49 -6.38 -22.50
CA ALA A 19 7.17 -5.43 -21.45
C ALA A 19 5.71 -4.96 -21.64
N SER A 20 4.74 -5.85 -21.38
CA SER A 20 3.39 -5.47 -21.07
C SER A 20 3.54 -4.84 -19.69
N ALA A 21 3.51 -3.51 -19.67
CA ALA A 21 3.59 -2.68 -18.47
C ALA A 21 3.01 -3.45 -17.29
N GLN A 22 3.89 -3.91 -16.39
CA GLN A 22 3.48 -4.52 -15.15
C GLN A 22 2.53 -3.51 -14.52
N SER A 23 1.29 -3.94 -14.32
CA SER A 23 0.24 -3.07 -13.80
C SER A 23 0.77 -2.41 -12.53
N SER A 24 0.99 -1.09 -12.58
CA SER A 24 1.68 -0.36 -11.53
C SER A 24 0.81 -0.15 -10.29
N ALA A 25 -0.45 -0.59 -10.34
CA ALA A 25 -1.39 -0.47 -9.24
C ALA A 25 -2.04 -1.80 -8.87
N TRP A 26 -2.34 -1.93 -7.59
CA TRP A 26 -3.02 -3.10 -7.04
C TRP A 26 -3.78 -2.73 -5.77
N TYR A 27 -4.76 -3.54 -5.39
CA TYR A 27 -5.45 -3.42 -4.11
C TYR A 27 -5.56 -4.78 -3.43
N GLN A 28 -5.57 -4.79 -2.10
CA GLN A 28 -5.62 -6.00 -1.28
C GLN A 28 -7.02 -6.17 -0.69
N THR A 29 -7.64 -7.33 -0.93
CA THR A 29 -8.90 -7.77 -0.29
C THR A 29 -8.65 -9.01 0.57
N PRO A 30 -9.65 -9.49 1.34
CA PRO A 30 -9.54 -10.77 2.06
C PRO A 30 -9.27 -11.97 1.15
N GLU A 31 -9.73 -11.91 -0.10
CA GLU A 31 -9.55 -12.98 -1.09
C GLU A 31 -8.16 -12.96 -1.76
N GLY A 32 -7.43 -11.84 -1.66
CA GLY A 32 -6.09 -11.69 -2.19
C GLY A 32 -5.81 -10.32 -2.81
N GLN A 33 -4.61 -10.20 -3.37
CA GLN A 33 -4.20 -8.99 -4.10
C GLN A 33 -4.74 -9.04 -5.53
N VAL A 34 -5.32 -7.92 -5.99
CA VAL A 34 -5.84 -7.78 -7.35
C VAL A 34 -5.07 -6.68 -8.08
N SER A 35 -4.49 -7.02 -9.24
CA SER A 35 -3.79 -6.05 -10.11
C SER A 35 -4.79 -5.21 -10.90
N CYS A 36 -4.48 -3.93 -11.12
CA CYS A 36 -5.35 -3.03 -11.86
C CYS A 36 -4.59 -1.84 -12.43
N LYS A 37 -5.06 -1.33 -13.56
CA LYS A 37 -4.42 -0.22 -14.28
C LYS A 37 -4.53 1.11 -13.55
N LYS A 38 -5.62 1.34 -12.81
CA LYS A 38 -5.87 2.61 -12.12
C LYS A 38 -6.79 2.42 -10.93
N ILE A 39 -6.55 3.21 -9.89
CA ILE A 39 -7.37 3.33 -8.68
C ILE A 39 -7.73 4.81 -8.51
N ASN A 40 -8.95 5.10 -8.09
CA ASN A 40 -9.37 6.41 -7.64
C ASN A 40 -10.15 6.26 -6.34
N ASP A 41 -9.62 6.81 -5.26
CA ASP A 41 -10.23 6.79 -3.95
C ASP A 41 -11.37 7.83 -3.86
N GLN A 42 -12.57 7.38 -3.53
CA GLN A 42 -13.75 8.24 -3.36
C GLN A 42 -14.23 8.27 -1.90
N GLY A 43 -13.41 7.80 -0.95
CA GLY A 43 -13.72 7.73 0.48
C GLY A 43 -14.49 6.46 0.85
N ASP A 44 -15.73 6.31 0.37
CA ASP A 44 -16.57 5.13 0.69
C ASP A 44 -16.30 3.92 -0.23
N ARG A 45 -15.65 4.16 -1.37
CA ARG A 45 -15.36 3.17 -2.41
C ARG A 45 -14.09 3.53 -3.17
N LEU A 46 -13.42 2.50 -3.69
CA LEU A 46 -12.38 2.63 -4.69
C LEU A 46 -12.98 2.40 -6.08
N ARG A 47 -12.85 3.37 -6.97
CA ARG A 47 -13.14 3.18 -8.40
C ARG A 47 -11.89 2.65 -9.07
N VAL A 48 -11.93 1.40 -9.51
CA VAL A 48 -10.81 0.72 -10.13
C VAL A 48 -11.03 0.50 -11.62
N VAL A 49 -9.97 0.61 -12.41
CA VAL A 49 -9.92 0.19 -13.81
C VAL A 49 -9.01 -1.02 -13.87
N LEU A 50 -9.56 -2.19 -14.16
CA LEU A 50 -8.81 -3.44 -14.28
C LEU A 50 -7.93 -3.43 -15.54
N ASP A 51 -6.99 -4.36 -15.62
CA ASP A 51 -6.05 -4.45 -16.75
C ASP A 51 -6.76 -4.73 -18.10
N ASN A 52 -7.92 -5.40 -18.05
CA ASN A 52 -8.79 -5.62 -19.21
C ASN A 52 -9.62 -4.39 -19.61
N GLY A 53 -9.50 -3.26 -18.89
CA GLY A 53 -10.24 -2.03 -19.11
C GLY A 53 -11.61 -1.95 -18.43
N GLU A 54 -12.08 -3.03 -17.79
CA GLU A 54 -13.32 -3.04 -17.01
C GLU A 54 -13.23 -2.08 -15.83
N LYS A 55 -14.31 -1.37 -15.54
CA LYS A 55 -14.40 -0.45 -14.40
C LYS A 55 -15.27 -1.07 -13.30
N LYS A 56 -14.75 -1.09 -12.08
CA LYS A 56 -15.49 -1.58 -10.89
C LYS A 56 -15.48 -0.53 -9.78
N ASN A 57 -16.52 -0.55 -8.96
CA ASN A 57 -16.54 0.16 -7.68
C ASN A 57 -16.41 -0.89 -6.58
N ILE A 58 -15.31 -0.84 -5.84
CA ILE A 58 -15.03 -1.74 -4.72
C ILE A 58 -15.33 -0.99 -3.43
N PRO A 59 -16.16 -1.51 -2.51
CA PRO A 59 -16.36 -0.88 -1.21
C PRO A 59 -15.02 -0.68 -0.49
N ALA A 60 -14.76 0.52 0.02
CA ALA A 60 -13.51 0.81 0.74
C ALA A 60 -13.36 -0.13 1.96
N ALA A 61 -14.48 -0.50 2.60
CA ALA A 61 -14.54 -1.44 3.70
C ALA A 61 -13.90 -2.82 3.38
N SER A 62 -13.97 -3.30 2.14
CA SER A 62 -13.43 -4.62 1.75
C SER A 62 -11.96 -4.59 1.31
N VAL A 63 -11.30 -3.43 1.40
CA VAL A 63 -9.90 -3.25 0.96
C VAL A 63 -9.05 -2.87 2.16
N SER A 64 -7.93 -3.57 2.38
CA SER A 64 -7.02 -3.27 3.50
C SER A 64 -5.86 -2.35 3.10
N SER A 65 -5.43 -2.40 1.86
CA SER A 65 -4.40 -1.52 1.30
C SER A 65 -4.52 -1.42 -0.21
N TYR A 66 -3.92 -0.39 -0.79
CA TYR A 66 -3.75 -0.28 -2.24
C TYR A 66 -2.45 0.45 -2.57
N PHE A 67 -1.92 0.18 -3.76
CA PHE A 67 -0.72 0.81 -4.28
C PHE A 67 -1.04 1.46 -5.61
N ILE A 68 -0.61 2.70 -5.79
CA ILE A 68 -0.79 3.49 -7.01
C ILE A 68 0.24 4.61 -7.07
N ASP A 69 0.73 4.94 -8.27
CA ASP A 69 1.67 6.05 -8.48
C ASP A 69 2.88 6.00 -7.53
N ASP A 70 3.45 4.80 -7.38
CA ASP A 70 4.58 4.47 -6.50
C ASP A 70 4.35 4.72 -5.01
N LYS A 71 3.08 4.86 -4.60
CA LYS A 71 2.68 5.09 -3.21
C LYS A 71 1.84 3.93 -2.69
N LEU A 72 2.15 3.50 -1.48
CA LEU A 72 1.37 2.52 -0.74
C LEU A 72 0.42 3.24 0.21
N PHE A 73 -0.87 2.95 0.10
CA PHE A 73 -1.89 3.39 1.02
C PHE A 73 -2.37 2.22 1.85
N VAL A 74 -2.31 2.34 3.17
CA VAL A 74 -2.71 1.30 4.11
C VAL A 74 -3.84 1.83 4.96
N LYS A 75 -4.87 1.00 5.19
CA LYS A 75 -5.94 1.33 6.10
C LYS A 75 -5.44 1.27 7.54
N LYS A 76 -5.56 2.37 8.27
CA LYS A 76 -5.19 2.48 9.68
C LYS A 76 -6.32 3.11 10.49
N GLU A 77 -6.39 2.74 11.75
CA GLU A 77 -7.35 3.28 12.70
C GLU A 77 -6.88 4.66 13.18
N LEU A 78 -7.79 5.63 13.15
CA LEU A 78 -7.59 7.00 13.60
C LEU A 78 -8.72 7.40 14.52
N PHE A 79 -8.41 8.09 15.62
CA PHE A 79 -9.40 8.71 16.48
C PHE A 79 -9.50 10.19 16.13
N THR A 80 -10.66 10.62 15.63
CA THR A 80 -10.95 12.03 15.36
C THR A 80 -12.25 12.39 16.08
N ASP A 81 -12.24 13.48 16.84
CA ASP A 81 -13.39 13.95 17.61
C ASP A 81 -14.02 12.87 18.53
N GLY A 82 -13.18 12.00 19.09
CA GLY A 82 -13.60 10.90 19.97
C GLY A 82 -14.22 9.71 19.24
N VAL A 83 -14.29 9.73 17.90
CA VAL A 83 -14.80 8.64 17.07
C VAL A 83 -13.63 7.90 16.41
N LYS A 84 -13.64 6.57 16.57
CA LYS A 84 -12.71 5.68 15.89
C LYS A 84 -13.14 5.47 14.45
N GLN A 85 -12.24 5.71 13.50
CA GLN A 85 -12.49 5.56 12.07
C GLN A 85 -11.31 4.86 11.41
N GLU A 86 -11.57 4.07 10.38
CA GLU A 86 -10.52 3.53 9.53
C GLU A 86 -10.35 4.41 8.30
N GLN A 87 -9.12 4.80 8.00
CA GLN A 87 -8.80 5.67 6.87
C GLN A 87 -7.58 5.13 6.13
N PHE A 88 -7.56 5.29 4.80
CA PHE A 88 -6.36 5.01 4.02
C PHE A 88 -5.34 6.13 4.24
N MET A 89 -4.12 5.74 4.61
CA MET A 89 -3.01 6.66 4.83
C MET A 89 -1.82 6.25 3.97
N GLU A 90 -1.10 7.23 3.43
CA GLU A 90 0.12 6.97 2.66
C GLU A 90 1.21 6.47 3.61
N PHE A 91 1.70 5.26 3.38
CA PHE A 91 2.84 4.70 4.07
C PHE A 91 4.12 5.35 3.54
N LEU A 92 4.93 5.91 4.44
CA LEU A 92 6.17 6.58 4.06
C LEU A 92 7.38 5.73 4.39
N LYS A 93 7.45 5.20 5.61
CA LYS A 93 8.65 4.54 6.09
C LYS A 93 8.38 3.66 7.30
N THR A 94 9.23 2.66 7.50
CA THR A 94 9.31 1.91 8.74
C THR A 94 10.72 2.01 9.31
N ARG A 95 10.84 2.01 10.63
CA ARG A 95 12.10 1.92 11.36
C ARG A 95 11.84 1.25 12.69
N ASP A 96 12.67 0.27 13.02
CA ASP A 96 12.53 -0.55 14.21
C ASP A 96 11.11 -1.18 14.24
N ASP A 97 10.31 -0.91 15.27
CA ASP A 97 8.93 -1.36 15.39
C ASP A 97 7.89 -0.26 15.07
N MET A 98 8.34 0.86 14.51
CA MET A 98 7.51 2.03 14.21
C MET A 98 7.33 2.25 12.71
N SER A 99 6.15 2.72 12.32
CA SER A 99 5.80 3.06 10.94
C SER A 99 5.25 4.48 10.86
N LEU A 100 5.76 5.24 9.89
CA LEU A 100 5.36 6.62 9.61
C LEU A 100 4.36 6.63 8.46
N PHE A 101 3.23 7.29 8.70
CA PHE A 101 2.16 7.49 7.73
C PHE A 101 1.90 8.99 7.52
N LEU A 102 1.44 9.33 6.32
CA LEU A 102 0.92 10.64 5.97
C LEU A 102 -0.59 10.53 5.75
N PHE A 103 -1.36 11.28 6.54
CA PHE A 103 -2.80 11.39 6.42
C PHE A 103 -3.18 12.75 5.85
N SER A 104 -3.89 12.77 4.73
CA SER A 104 -4.41 14.01 4.13
C SER A 104 -5.79 14.32 4.68
N ASP A 105 -5.98 15.50 5.26
CA ASP A 105 -7.23 15.91 5.91
C ASP A 105 -7.59 17.34 5.50
N LYS A 106 -8.67 17.49 4.70
CA LYS A 106 -9.27 18.77 4.32
C LYS A 106 -8.27 19.87 3.87
N GLY A 107 -7.30 19.49 3.03
CA GLY A 107 -6.30 20.42 2.48
C GLY A 107 -5.08 20.64 3.37
N SER A 108 -5.01 19.95 4.52
CA SER A 108 -3.80 19.81 5.33
C SER A 108 -3.30 18.36 5.27
N TYR A 109 -2.12 18.12 5.83
CA TYR A 109 -1.59 16.79 6.06
C TYR A 109 -1.07 16.64 7.49
N ARG A 110 -1.18 15.43 8.02
CA ARG A 110 -0.66 15.05 9.33
C ARG A 110 0.26 13.85 9.19
N TYR A 111 1.36 13.89 9.91
CA TYR A 111 2.27 12.75 10.02
C TYR A 111 1.91 11.97 11.28
N LEU A 112 1.69 10.66 11.14
CA LEU A 112 1.23 9.79 12.22
C LEU A 112 2.20 8.64 12.36
N VAL A 113 2.67 8.39 13.58
CA VAL A 113 3.58 7.28 13.89
C VAL A 113 2.79 6.20 14.59
N TYR A 114 2.85 4.98 14.05
CA TYR A 114 2.25 3.79 14.62
C TYR A 114 3.32 2.85 15.15
N LYS A 115 3.05 2.17 16.26
CA LYS A 115 3.82 1.04 16.75
C LYS A 115 2.96 -0.21 16.63
N GLY A 116 3.24 -1.04 15.64
CA GLY A 116 2.29 -2.07 15.18
C GLY A 116 1.01 -1.44 14.61
N ASP A 117 -0.13 -1.71 15.25
CA ASP A 117 -1.45 -1.19 14.85
C ASP A 117 -1.96 -0.05 15.72
N GLU A 118 -1.23 0.29 16.78
CA GLU A 118 -1.60 1.38 17.68
C GLU A 118 -0.94 2.69 17.25
N LEU A 119 -1.73 3.76 17.22
CA LEU A 119 -1.21 5.11 17.04
C LEU A 119 -0.34 5.46 18.26
N PHE A 120 0.96 5.61 18.02
CA PHE A 120 1.93 5.96 19.05
C PHE A 120 1.95 7.47 19.29
N VAL A 121 2.04 8.26 18.21
CA VAL A 121 2.07 9.73 18.31
C VAL A 121 1.68 10.41 17.00
N GLU A 122 1.04 11.58 17.10
CA GLU A 122 0.92 12.54 16.01
C GLU A 122 2.15 13.46 16.00
N VAL A 123 2.77 13.62 14.83
CA VAL A 123 3.94 14.48 14.68
C VAL A 123 3.48 15.92 14.53
N LEU A 124 3.71 16.71 15.57
CA LEU A 124 3.37 18.11 15.72
C LEU A 124 4.67 18.94 15.77
N GLU A 125 4.56 20.26 15.71
CA GLU A 125 5.72 21.16 15.73
C GLU A 125 6.69 20.86 16.89
N GLY A 126 6.17 20.56 18.09
CA GLY A 126 6.99 20.29 19.28
C GLY A 126 7.79 18.99 19.27
N ASN A 127 7.47 18.01 18.41
CA ASN A 127 8.19 16.73 18.31
C ASN A 127 8.67 16.42 16.88
N ARG A 128 8.47 17.35 15.93
CA ARG A 128 8.73 17.13 14.51
C ARG A 128 10.17 16.76 14.22
N ASP A 129 11.11 17.55 14.72
CA ASP A 129 12.54 17.35 14.43
C ASP A 129 13.05 16.01 14.97
N GLU A 130 12.54 15.59 16.12
CA GLU A 130 12.84 14.28 16.72
C GLU A 130 12.40 13.15 15.79
N PHE A 131 11.14 13.16 15.34
CA PHE A 131 10.62 12.08 14.50
C PHE A 131 11.12 12.13 13.06
N MET A 132 11.33 13.31 12.48
CA MET A 132 11.94 13.43 11.15
C MET A 132 13.36 12.89 11.16
N ARG A 133 14.15 13.20 12.20
CA ARG A 133 15.48 12.61 12.39
C ARG A 133 15.42 11.10 12.63
N PHE A 134 14.51 10.63 13.49
CA PHE A 134 14.33 9.20 13.74
C PHE A 134 14.01 8.45 12.44
N PHE A 135 13.11 8.95 11.60
CA PHE A 135 12.80 8.30 10.32
C PHE A 135 13.80 8.63 9.20
N HIS A 136 14.87 9.39 9.45
CA HIS A 136 15.78 9.88 8.39
C HIS A 136 15.01 10.53 7.23
N MET A 137 14.09 11.41 7.56
CA MET A 137 13.38 12.31 6.64
C MET A 137 14.16 13.62 6.62
N ASN A 138 14.57 14.07 5.43
CA ASN A 138 15.30 15.33 5.23
C ASN A 138 14.33 16.49 4.98
#